data_AF-A0AA42WQ03-F1
#
_entry.id   AF-A0AA42WQ03-F1
#
_cell.length_a   1.000
_cell.length_b   1.000
_cell.length_c   1.000
_cell.angle_alpha   90.00
_cell.angle_beta   90.00
_cell.angle_gamma   90.00
#
_symmetry.space_group_name_H-M   'P 1'
#
loop_
_entity.id
_entity.type
_entity.pdbx_description
1 polymer ?
#
loop_
_entity_poly.entity_id
_entity_poly.type
_entity_poly.pdbx_seq_one_letter_code
_entity_poly.pdbx_strand_id
1 'polypeptide(L)'
;MVPRYVGDSGSGAGQSVSAINVKGFRNVADLLGSVRGITETELFDPIPYAIAIWQSVISDELISNAAATSRFSNSLAWVVGGDPLTIDLDGDGIETISLDNSTAYFDVDGDLFAERTGWVKDGDGFPILDANGNGRVDGIGEMFGSREGSGFAELALYDCNGDGAITAADLIWSSLQMWQDRDRDAITDASEIKSLAQLGVVSINLSATALGVMTPQNAHLVSISTFTFDTGRTSRVFEALFTANDTDTKFAGEADFAPWQSNSTLNAKGFGSITDLAIAVNDDFSMECAA
;
A
#
# COMPACT_ATOMS: atom_id res chain seq x y z
N MET A 1 -50.97 -9.95 -36.07
CA MET A 1 -50.47 -9.31 -37.30
C MET A 1 -50.62 -7.80 -37.15
N VAL A 2 -49.48 -7.12 -37.17
CA VAL A 2 -49.20 -5.67 -37.32
C VAL A 2 -50.01 -5.13 -38.53
N PRO A 3 -50.52 -3.86 -38.60
CA PRO A 3 -49.65 -2.68 -38.74
C PRO A 3 -50.09 -1.24 -38.32
N ARG A 4 -49.03 -0.45 -37.98
CA ARG A 4 -48.67 0.95 -38.39
C ARG A 4 -49.56 2.14 -37.94
N TYR A 5 -49.12 3.38 -37.75
CA TYR A 5 -47.87 4.21 -37.83
C TYR A 5 -48.23 5.51 -37.02
N VAL A 6 -47.35 6.34 -36.47
CA VAL A 6 -46.37 7.27 -37.08
C VAL A 6 -45.45 7.75 -35.94
N GLY A 7 -44.15 7.88 -36.21
CA GLY A 7 -43.15 8.33 -35.23
C GLY A 7 -42.98 9.85 -35.14
N ASP A 8 -42.14 10.28 -34.20
CA ASP A 8 -41.15 11.31 -34.45
C ASP A 8 -39.94 11.13 -33.53
N SER A 9 -38.79 11.40 -34.10
CA SER A 9 -37.43 11.41 -33.57
C SER A 9 -37.12 12.70 -32.82
N GLY A 10 -36.47 12.62 -31.66
CA GLY A 10 -36.00 13.82 -30.94
C GLY A 10 -35.06 13.48 -29.78
N SER A 11 -33.78 13.77 -29.99
CA SER A 11 -32.65 13.67 -29.06
C SER A 11 -32.73 14.62 -27.85
N GLY A 12 -32.27 14.13 -26.69
CA GLY A 12 -31.50 14.92 -25.70
C GLY A 12 -32.26 15.90 -24.79
N ALA A 13 -32.42 15.53 -23.52
CA ALA A 13 -32.46 16.49 -22.42
C ALA A 13 -31.94 15.79 -21.14
N GLY A 14 -30.74 16.19 -20.70
CA GLY A 14 -30.14 15.72 -19.45
C GLY A 14 -30.99 16.13 -18.26
N GLN A 15 -31.25 15.19 -17.35
CA GLN A 15 -31.67 15.54 -16.00
C GLN A 15 -30.43 15.95 -15.21
N SER A 16 -30.35 17.23 -14.90
CA SER A 16 -29.39 17.78 -13.95
C SER A 16 -29.64 17.16 -12.57
N VAL A 17 -28.77 16.26 -12.13
CA VAL A 17 -28.73 15.82 -10.73
C VAL A 17 -28.26 17.03 -9.93
N SER A 18 -29.18 17.63 -9.17
CA SER A 18 -28.86 18.75 -8.29
C SER A 18 -27.97 18.22 -7.16
N ALA A 19 -26.82 18.87 -6.94
CA ALA A 19 -25.88 18.50 -5.88
C ALA A 19 -26.61 18.35 -4.54
N ILE A 20 -26.50 17.18 -3.90
CA ILE A 20 -26.99 16.97 -2.55
C ILE A 20 -26.06 17.76 -1.62
N ASN A 21 -26.60 18.78 -0.95
CA ASN A 21 -25.84 19.56 0.01
C ASN A 21 -25.64 18.71 1.29
N VAL A 22 -24.39 18.28 1.52
CA VAL A 22 -24.04 17.34 2.61
C VAL A 22 -23.74 18.07 3.93
N LYS A 23 -23.73 19.41 3.96
CA LYS A 23 -23.55 20.19 5.21
C LYS A 23 -24.78 20.03 6.12
N GLY A 24 -24.75 19.01 6.98
CA GLY A 24 -25.77 18.80 8.02
C GLY A 24 -25.97 17.35 8.50
N PHE A 25 -25.40 16.36 7.82
CA PHE A 25 -25.54 14.95 8.23
C PHE A 25 -24.50 14.58 9.28
N ARG A 26 -24.93 13.90 10.37
CA ARG A 26 -24.07 13.60 11.52
C ARG A 26 -23.41 12.23 11.45
N ASN A 27 -23.90 11.33 10.60
CA ASN A 27 -23.33 10.00 10.36
C ASN A 27 -23.88 9.39 9.05
N VAL A 28 -23.29 8.25 8.65
CA VAL A 28 -23.62 7.51 7.42
C VAL A 28 -25.05 6.95 7.43
N ALA A 29 -25.60 6.60 8.59
CA ALA A 29 -26.97 6.09 8.71
C ALA A 29 -28.02 7.17 8.41
N ASP A 30 -27.76 8.43 8.77
CA ASP A 30 -28.61 9.58 8.45
C ASP A 30 -28.63 9.88 6.94
N LEU A 31 -27.50 9.66 6.25
CA LEU A 31 -27.38 9.85 4.81
C LEU A 31 -28.10 8.73 4.03
N LEU A 32 -27.88 7.47 4.43
CA LEU A 32 -28.53 6.31 3.83
C LEU A 32 -30.07 6.33 4.01
N GLY A 33 -30.56 6.88 5.13
CA GLY A 33 -31.99 7.07 5.37
C GLY A 33 -32.68 8.04 4.41
N SER A 34 -31.92 8.93 3.75
CA SER A 34 -32.44 9.93 2.80
C SER A 34 -32.57 9.41 1.36
N VAL A 35 -31.90 8.31 1.03
CA VAL A 35 -31.89 7.68 -0.30
C VAL A 35 -32.92 6.54 -0.34
N ARG A 36 -34.21 6.87 -0.23
CA ARG A 36 -35.28 5.88 -0.46
C ARG A 36 -35.58 5.77 -1.96
N GLY A 37 -35.33 4.61 -2.56
CA GLY A 37 -35.84 4.30 -3.90
C GLY A 37 -35.09 3.27 -4.73
N ILE A 38 -33.88 2.84 -4.33
CA ILE A 38 -33.16 1.79 -5.05
C ILE A 38 -33.60 0.44 -4.47
N THR A 39 -34.50 -0.25 -5.16
CA THR A 39 -34.89 -1.62 -4.77
C THR A 39 -33.75 -2.59 -5.09
N GLU A 40 -33.49 -3.49 -4.15
CA GLU A 40 -32.34 -4.40 -4.01
C GLU A 40 -32.20 -5.50 -5.10
N THR A 41 -32.59 -5.25 -6.35
CA THR A 41 -32.73 -6.31 -7.38
C THR A 41 -32.01 -6.07 -8.71
N GLU A 42 -31.09 -5.10 -8.80
CA GLU A 42 -30.28 -4.87 -10.03
C GLU A 42 -28.76 -4.87 -9.76
N LEU A 43 -28.25 -5.74 -8.88
CA LEU A 43 -26.81 -5.84 -8.57
C LEU A 43 -26.06 -7.01 -9.24
N PHE A 44 -26.70 -7.73 -10.16
CA PHE A 44 -26.04 -8.81 -10.91
C PHE A 44 -26.34 -8.71 -12.41
N ASP A 45 -25.63 -7.81 -13.10
CA ASP A 45 -25.07 -8.07 -14.44
C ASP A 45 -24.02 -6.99 -14.81
N PRO A 46 -22.97 -7.33 -15.59
CA PRO A 46 -21.76 -6.51 -15.69
C PRO A 46 -21.85 -5.49 -16.84
N ILE A 47 -21.95 -4.20 -16.51
CA ILE A 47 -21.71 -3.11 -17.48
C ILE A 47 -20.47 -2.29 -17.05
N PRO A 48 -19.46 -2.09 -17.93
CA PRO A 48 -18.18 -1.44 -17.59
C PRO A 48 -18.20 0.07 -17.29
N TYR A 49 -19.35 0.70 -17.01
CA TYR A 49 -19.47 2.17 -16.95
C TYR A 49 -19.99 2.75 -15.63
N ALA A 50 -20.18 1.94 -14.59
CA ALA A 50 -20.59 2.44 -13.27
C ALA A 50 -19.42 2.81 -12.33
N ILE A 51 -18.18 2.47 -12.68
CA ILE A 51 -17.01 2.63 -11.78
C ILE A 51 -16.55 4.10 -11.67
N ALA A 52 -16.86 4.98 -12.63
CA ALA A 52 -16.37 6.36 -12.62
C ALA A 52 -17.19 7.34 -11.75
N ILE A 53 -18.38 6.95 -11.24
CA ILE A 53 -19.24 7.84 -10.43
C ILE A 53 -19.22 7.44 -8.94
N TRP A 54 -18.71 6.25 -8.59
CA TRP A 54 -18.63 5.77 -7.21
C TRP A 54 -17.30 6.09 -6.49
N GLN A 55 -16.24 6.45 -7.21
CA GLN A 55 -14.95 6.77 -6.59
C GLN A 55 -14.83 8.23 -6.10
N SER A 56 -15.71 9.15 -6.51
CA SER A 56 -15.57 10.59 -6.18
C SER A 56 -16.47 11.10 -5.05
N VAL A 57 -17.46 10.31 -4.60
CA VAL A 57 -18.48 10.75 -3.62
C VAL A 57 -18.33 10.05 -2.25
N ILE A 58 -17.56 8.96 -2.17
CA ILE A 58 -17.10 8.41 -0.89
C ILE A 58 -15.75 9.09 -0.60
N SER A 59 -15.85 10.37 -0.21
CA SER A 59 -14.73 11.30 -0.05
C SER A 59 -13.67 10.83 0.94
N ASP A 60 -12.45 11.35 0.74
CA ASP A 60 -11.22 11.24 1.54
C ASP A 60 -11.41 11.01 3.05
N GLU A 61 -12.46 11.53 3.68
CA GLU A 61 -12.76 11.31 5.11
C GLU A 61 -13.00 9.83 5.48
N LEU A 62 -13.60 9.01 4.62
CA LEU A 62 -13.83 7.59 4.93
C LEU A 62 -12.54 6.77 4.75
N ILE A 63 -11.74 7.11 3.74
CA ILE A 63 -10.42 6.51 3.51
C ILE A 63 -9.44 6.97 4.59
N SER A 64 -9.46 8.25 4.98
CA SER A 64 -8.62 8.81 6.04
C SER A 64 -9.03 8.29 7.41
N ASN A 65 -10.32 8.11 7.70
CA ASN A 65 -10.76 7.54 8.97
C ASN A 65 -10.49 6.04 9.04
N ALA A 66 -10.63 5.30 7.93
CA ALA A 66 -10.24 3.89 7.88
C ALA A 66 -8.72 3.72 8.02
N ALA A 67 -7.94 4.54 7.30
CA ALA A 67 -6.48 4.58 7.44
C ALA A 67 -6.05 5.01 8.84
N ALA A 68 -6.66 6.05 9.42
CA ALA A 68 -6.38 6.50 10.79
C ALA A 68 -6.78 5.46 11.84
N THR A 69 -7.88 4.73 11.63
CA THR A 69 -8.28 3.63 12.52
C THR A 69 -7.32 2.44 12.41
N SER A 70 -6.86 2.11 11.20
CA SER A 70 -5.82 1.11 10.98
C SER A 70 -4.52 1.51 11.66
N ARG A 71 -4.05 2.75 11.43
CA ARG A 71 -2.85 3.34 12.06
C ARG A 71 -2.93 3.31 13.58
N PHE A 72 -4.05 3.75 14.15
CA PHE A 72 -4.26 3.73 15.59
C PHE A 72 -4.26 2.29 16.14
N SER A 73 -4.89 1.36 15.43
CA SER A 73 -4.90 -0.06 15.81
C SER A 73 -3.50 -0.67 15.74
N ASN A 74 -2.73 -0.35 14.70
CA ASN A 74 -1.33 -0.76 14.53
C ASN A 74 -0.46 -0.15 15.64
N SER A 75 -0.56 1.15 15.92
CA SER A 75 0.21 1.80 17.00
C SER A 75 -0.08 1.28 18.42
N LEU A 76 -1.26 0.68 18.64
CA LEU A 76 -1.63 0.07 19.92
C LEU A 76 -1.19 -1.39 20.04
N ALA A 77 -0.98 -2.05 18.91
CA ALA A 77 -0.43 -3.38 18.86
C ALA A 77 1.08 -3.24 18.70
N TRP A 78 1.89 -3.68 19.66
CA TRP A 78 3.32 -3.81 19.44
C TRP A 78 3.51 -4.96 18.42
N VAL A 79 3.51 -4.65 17.12
CA VAL A 79 3.44 -5.62 16.02
C VAL A 79 4.83 -5.81 15.43
N VAL A 80 5.53 -6.83 15.90
CA VAL A 80 6.83 -7.20 15.32
C VAL A 80 6.67 -7.74 13.89
N GLY A 81 7.00 -6.90 12.90
CA GLY A 81 7.54 -7.21 11.56
C GLY A 81 6.60 -7.79 10.48
N GLY A 82 6.55 -7.16 9.30
CA GLY A 82 6.02 -7.73 8.05
C GLY A 82 7.01 -8.68 7.34
N ASP A 83 6.50 -9.56 6.48
CA ASP A 83 7.25 -10.52 5.66
C ASP A 83 7.28 -10.13 4.17
N PRO A 84 7.87 -8.98 3.80
CA PRO A 84 7.85 -8.53 2.42
C PRO A 84 8.38 -9.60 1.45
N LEU A 85 7.69 -9.73 0.32
CA LEU A 85 8.21 -10.47 -0.81
C LEU A 85 9.50 -9.82 -1.26
N THR A 86 10.58 -10.59 -1.26
CA THR A 86 11.91 -10.15 -1.68
C THR A 86 12.37 -11.00 -2.86
N ILE A 87 12.98 -10.37 -3.86
CA ILE A 87 13.28 -10.96 -5.16
C ILE A 87 14.78 -10.93 -5.45
N ASP A 88 15.30 -12.09 -5.84
CA ASP A 88 16.66 -12.32 -6.32
C ASP A 88 16.78 -11.85 -7.78
N LEU A 89 17.23 -10.62 -8.01
CA LEU A 89 17.18 -9.98 -9.34
C LEU A 89 18.38 -10.33 -10.23
N ASP A 90 19.58 -10.42 -9.66
CA ASP A 90 20.82 -10.73 -10.38
C ASP A 90 21.11 -12.24 -10.51
N GLY A 91 20.41 -13.07 -9.73
CA GLY A 91 20.45 -14.53 -9.82
C GLY A 91 21.58 -15.18 -9.03
N ASP A 92 22.24 -14.48 -8.11
CA ASP A 92 23.27 -15.05 -7.26
C ASP A 92 22.76 -15.53 -5.88
N GLY A 93 21.49 -15.24 -5.58
CA GLY A 93 20.83 -15.62 -4.33
C GLY A 93 20.43 -14.43 -3.50
N ILE A 94 19.48 -14.65 -2.59
CA ILE A 94 19.04 -13.56 -1.74
C ILE A 94 20.16 -13.12 -0.78
N GLU A 95 20.50 -11.85 -0.86
CA GLU A 95 21.51 -11.21 -0.04
C GLU A 95 20.87 -10.24 0.94
N THR A 96 21.17 -10.43 2.23
CA THR A 96 20.55 -9.64 3.30
C THR A 96 21.61 -8.92 4.16
N ILE A 97 21.17 -7.88 4.84
CA ILE A 97 21.93 -7.05 5.77
C ILE A 97 21.29 -7.22 7.14
N SER A 98 22.09 -7.60 8.13
CA SER A 98 21.60 -7.78 9.50
C SER A 98 21.23 -6.43 10.11
N LEU A 99 20.25 -6.43 11.02
CA LEU A 99 19.86 -5.23 11.79
C LEU A 99 21.08 -4.45 12.30
N ASP A 100 22.06 -5.13 12.93
CA ASP A 100 23.27 -4.49 13.48
C ASP A 100 24.08 -3.69 12.46
N ASN A 101 24.07 -4.09 11.19
CA ASN A 101 24.85 -3.49 10.11
C ASN A 101 24.02 -2.58 9.20
N SER A 102 22.70 -2.58 9.37
CA SER A 102 21.77 -1.81 8.54
C SER A 102 21.67 -0.36 9.01
N THR A 103 21.48 0.56 8.07
CA THR A 103 21.11 1.95 8.34
C THR A 103 19.69 2.27 7.91
N ALA A 104 18.99 1.29 7.35
CA ALA A 104 17.61 1.39 6.89
C ALA A 104 16.64 1.64 8.04
N TYR A 105 15.72 2.57 7.83
CA TYR A 105 14.55 2.78 8.66
C TYR A 105 13.33 2.67 7.75
N PHE A 106 12.45 1.73 8.03
CA PHE A 106 11.26 1.49 7.21
C PHE A 106 10.08 1.14 8.10
N ASP A 107 8.88 1.63 7.77
CA ASP A 107 7.65 1.32 8.50
C ASP A 107 7.19 -0.10 8.16
N VAL A 108 7.64 -1.06 8.98
CA VAL A 108 7.44 -2.50 8.70
C VAL A 108 6.11 -3.04 9.22
N ASP A 109 5.37 -2.26 9.99
CA ASP A 109 4.08 -2.65 10.58
C ASP A 109 2.91 -1.70 10.24
N GLY A 110 3.18 -0.63 9.51
CA GLY A 110 2.21 0.31 8.97
C GLY A 110 1.60 1.24 10.02
N ASP A 111 2.38 1.64 11.03
CA ASP A 111 1.93 2.51 12.12
C ASP A 111 2.40 3.97 12.01
N LEU A 112 3.10 4.33 10.92
CA LEU A 112 3.77 5.61 10.65
C LEU A 112 5.05 5.85 11.46
N PHE A 113 5.58 4.84 12.13
CA PHE A 113 6.93 4.84 12.64
C PHE A 113 7.77 3.90 11.78
N ALA A 114 8.91 4.40 11.33
CA ALA A 114 9.87 3.61 10.60
C ALA A 114 10.87 3.01 11.60
N GLU A 115 10.89 1.68 11.71
CA GLU A 115 11.79 0.93 12.57
C GLU A 115 13.15 0.79 11.90
N ARG A 116 14.22 0.88 12.69
CA ARG A 116 15.51 0.37 12.22
C ARG A 116 15.37 -1.13 11.97
N THR A 117 15.63 -1.57 10.75
CA THR A 117 15.41 -2.96 10.33
C THR A 117 16.59 -3.55 9.57
N GLY A 118 16.73 -4.87 9.62
CA GLY A 118 17.53 -5.60 8.64
C GLY A 118 16.98 -5.35 7.23
N TRP A 119 17.81 -5.50 6.21
CA TRP A 119 17.42 -5.08 4.86
C TRP A 119 17.95 -6.02 3.79
N VAL A 120 17.53 -5.81 2.55
CA VAL A 120 18.07 -6.49 1.38
C VAL A 120 19.32 -5.75 0.86
N LYS A 121 20.22 -6.43 0.15
CA LYS A 121 21.32 -5.76 -0.56
C LYS A 121 20.88 -5.20 -1.92
N ASP A 122 21.76 -4.40 -2.52
CA ASP A 122 21.55 -3.64 -3.76
C ASP A 122 21.42 -4.48 -5.03
N GLY A 123 21.75 -5.77 -4.97
CA GLY A 123 21.56 -6.76 -6.04
C GLY A 123 20.10 -7.18 -6.22
N ASP A 124 19.33 -7.13 -5.13
CA ASP A 124 17.97 -7.67 -5.01
C ASP A 124 16.93 -6.55 -4.89
N GLY A 125 15.66 -6.90 -4.65
CA GLY A 125 14.63 -5.89 -4.46
C GLY A 125 13.27 -6.42 -4.04
N PHE A 126 12.28 -5.55 -4.06
CA PHE A 126 10.92 -5.82 -3.63
C PHE A 126 9.92 -5.56 -4.76
N PRO A 127 8.95 -6.45 -5.01
CA PRO A 127 7.79 -6.12 -5.80
C PRO A 127 6.92 -5.15 -4.99
N ILE A 128 6.51 -4.06 -5.62
CA ILE A 128 5.77 -2.99 -4.97
C ILE A 128 4.55 -2.60 -5.79
N LEU A 129 3.59 -2.00 -5.10
CA LEU A 129 2.41 -1.36 -5.67
C LEU A 129 2.22 -0.03 -4.96
N ASP A 130 2.57 1.07 -5.64
CA ASP A 130 2.27 2.43 -5.19
C ASP A 130 0.75 2.64 -5.23
N ALA A 131 0.11 2.38 -4.10
CA ALA A 131 -1.35 2.37 -3.98
C ALA A 131 -1.93 3.79 -3.89
N ASN A 132 -1.14 4.74 -3.37
CA ASN A 132 -1.58 6.13 -3.17
C ASN A 132 -1.13 7.07 -4.30
N GLY A 133 -0.24 6.61 -5.20
CA GLY A 133 0.24 7.33 -6.38
C GLY A 133 1.24 8.44 -6.08
N ASN A 134 1.91 8.40 -4.93
CA ASN A 134 2.86 9.45 -4.52
C ASN A 134 4.27 9.27 -5.12
N GLY A 135 4.50 8.18 -5.86
CA GLY A 135 5.76 7.86 -6.52
C GLY A 135 6.86 7.39 -5.58
N ARG A 136 6.50 6.96 -4.36
CA ARG A 136 7.38 6.46 -3.31
C ARG A 136 6.80 5.15 -2.75
N VAL A 137 7.61 4.45 -1.99
CA VAL A 137 7.21 3.35 -1.12
C VAL A 137 7.48 3.83 0.29
N ASP A 138 6.42 4.14 1.04
CA ASP A 138 6.52 4.78 2.35
C ASP A 138 6.20 3.87 3.54
N GLY A 139 5.74 2.65 3.28
CA GLY A 139 5.58 1.62 4.30
C GLY A 139 5.20 0.26 3.74
N ILE A 140 5.05 -0.73 4.63
CA ILE A 140 4.75 -2.12 4.27
C ILE A 140 3.45 -2.27 3.45
N GLY A 141 2.51 -1.32 3.56
CA GLY A 141 1.25 -1.33 2.82
C GLY A 141 1.38 -1.14 1.30
N GLU A 142 2.54 -0.73 0.81
CA GLU A 142 2.86 -0.61 -0.63
C GLU A 142 3.81 -1.72 -1.11
N MET A 143 4.14 -2.65 -0.22
CA MET A 143 4.85 -3.89 -0.50
C MET A 143 3.84 -5.06 -0.40
N PHE A 144 4.25 -6.25 -0.82
CA PHE A 144 3.46 -7.47 -0.63
C PHE A 144 4.00 -8.24 0.57
N GLY A 145 3.18 -8.43 1.59
CA GLY A 145 3.55 -9.09 2.83
C GLY A 145 3.03 -8.33 4.05
N SER A 146 2.66 -9.07 5.08
CA SER A 146 2.23 -8.54 6.36
C SER A 146 2.46 -9.58 7.44
N ARG A 147 2.58 -9.16 8.71
CA ARG A 147 2.86 -10.12 9.79
C ARG A 147 1.86 -11.30 9.86
N GLU A 148 0.60 -11.04 9.52
CA GLU A 148 -0.48 -12.03 9.60
C GLU A 148 -0.84 -12.67 8.25
N GLY A 149 -0.28 -12.16 7.15
CA GLY A 149 -0.64 -12.52 5.79
C GLY A 149 0.57 -12.91 4.96
N SER A 150 0.44 -13.98 4.18
CA SER A 150 1.47 -14.36 3.22
C SER A 150 1.52 -13.33 2.09
N GLY A 151 2.68 -12.74 1.82
CA GLY A 151 2.86 -11.84 0.67
C GLY A 151 2.50 -12.51 -0.67
N PHE A 152 2.70 -13.83 -0.82
CA PHE A 152 2.20 -14.56 -1.98
C PHE A 152 0.68 -14.64 -2.02
N ALA A 153 0.01 -14.79 -0.87
CA ALA A 153 -1.45 -14.79 -0.79
C ALA A 153 -2.03 -13.41 -1.12
N GLU A 154 -1.39 -12.33 -0.67
CA GLU A 154 -1.75 -10.96 -1.03
C GLU A 154 -1.60 -10.72 -2.54
N LEU A 155 -0.47 -11.13 -3.12
CA LEU A 155 -0.24 -11.02 -4.55
C LEU A 155 -1.24 -11.89 -5.36
N ALA A 156 -1.62 -13.05 -4.85
CA ALA A 156 -2.59 -13.94 -5.49
C ALA A 156 -4.00 -13.36 -5.59
N LEU A 157 -4.36 -12.34 -4.79
CA LEU A 157 -5.64 -11.63 -4.94
C LEU A 157 -5.76 -10.93 -6.30
N TYR A 158 -4.62 -10.70 -6.97
CA TYR A 158 -4.55 -10.01 -8.26
C TYR A 158 -4.46 -10.96 -9.47
N ASP A 159 -4.42 -12.28 -9.25
CA ASP A 159 -4.49 -13.30 -10.31
C ASP A 159 -5.95 -13.40 -10.80
N CYS A 160 -6.27 -12.60 -11.80
CA CYS A 160 -7.66 -12.45 -12.26
C CYS A 160 -8.10 -13.57 -13.20
N ASN A 161 -7.14 -14.28 -13.80
CA ASN A 161 -7.40 -15.38 -14.72
C ASN A 161 -7.30 -16.77 -14.03
N GLY A 162 -6.76 -16.82 -12.81
CA GLY A 162 -6.64 -18.00 -11.96
C GLY A 162 -5.61 -19.01 -12.46
N ASP A 163 -4.57 -18.57 -13.18
CA ASP A 163 -3.55 -19.44 -13.76
C ASP A 163 -2.38 -19.75 -12.80
N GLY A 164 -2.37 -19.13 -11.62
CA GLY A 164 -1.36 -19.32 -10.59
C GLY A 164 -0.08 -18.52 -10.81
N ALA A 165 -0.11 -17.53 -11.71
CA ALA A 165 0.98 -16.60 -11.93
C ALA A 165 0.45 -15.18 -12.19
N ILE A 166 1.19 -14.19 -11.71
CA ILE A 166 0.96 -12.80 -12.13
C ILE A 166 1.74 -12.55 -13.41
N THR A 167 1.01 -12.19 -14.47
CA THR A 167 1.53 -11.96 -15.82
C THR A 167 0.88 -10.74 -16.47
N ALA A 168 1.27 -10.41 -17.70
CA ALA A 168 0.63 -9.35 -18.49
C ALA A 168 -0.86 -9.58 -18.80
N ALA A 169 -1.41 -10.77 -18.49
CA ALA A 169 -2.84 -11.02 -18.56
C ALA A 169 -3.61 -10.42 -17.37
N ASP A 170 -2.93 -10.06 -16.29
CA ASP A 170 -3.53 -9.55 -15.06
C ASP A 170 -3.57 -8.02 -15.01
N LEU A 171 -4.67 -7.47 -14.50
CA LEU A 171 -4.88 -6.01 -14.45
C LEU A 171 -3.83 -5.27 -13.62
N ILE A 172 -3.26 -5.93 -12.60
CA ILE A 172 -2.24 -5.34 -11.73
C ILE A 172 -0.90 -5.16 -12.44
N TRP A 173 -0.65 -5.91 -13.52
CA TRP A 173 0.68 -6.04 -14.14
C TRP A 173 1.30 -4.71 -14.56
N SER A 174 0.48 -3.80 -15.11
CA SER A 174 0.97 -2.49 -15.54
C SER A 174 1.30 -1.54 -14.39
N SER A 175 0.78 -1.82 -13.20
CA SER A 175 0.99 -1.02 -11.99
C SER A 175 2.08 -1.60 -11.10
N LEU A 176 2.44 -2.88 -11.27
CA LEU A 176 3.53 -3.50 -10.53
C LEU A 176 4.88 -2.90 -10.93
N GLN A 177 5.65 -2.56 -9.91
CA GLN A 177 7.02 -2.10 -10.04
C GLN A 177 7.93 -2.93 -9.14
N MET A 178 9.23 -2.75 -9.33
CA MET A 178 10.28 -3.33 -8.52
C MET A 178 11.07 -2.19 -7.90
N TRP A 179 11.19 -2.21 -6.58
CA TRP A 179 12.10 -1.33 -5.87
C TRP A 179 13.41 -2.06 -5.61
N GLN A 180 14.49 -1.55 -6.19
CA GLN A 180 15.85 -1.99 -5.94
C GLN A 180 16.60 -0.85 -5.27
N ASP A 181 16.61 -0.87 -3.94
CA ASP A 181 17.31 0.08 -3.09
C ASP A 181 18.83 -0.08 -3.26
N ARG A 182 19.47 0.86 -3.96
CA ARG A 182 20.86 0.77 -4.41
C ARG A 182 21.84 1.26 -3.37
N ASP A 183 21.44 2.18 -2.51
CA ASP A 183 22.32 2.70 -1.46
C ASP A 183 22.02 2.10 -0.07
N ARG A 184 20.88 1.44 0.08
CA ARG A 184 20.41 0.64 1.23
C ARG A 184 19.96 1.52 2.39
N ASP A 185 19.34 2.65 2.07
CA ASP A 185 18.82 3.60 3.07
C ASP A 185 17.32 3.42 3.37
N ALA A 186 16.63 2.52 2.64
CA ALA A 186 15.20 2.27 2.68
C ALA A 186 14.34 3.50 2.33
N ILE A 187 14.87 4.43 1.53
CA ILE A 187 14.16 5.57 0.97
C ILE A 187 14.06 5.36 -0.53
N THR A 188 12.85 5.49 -1.07
CA THR A 188 12.63 5.31 -2.50
C THR A 188 13.12 6.50 -3.30
N ASP A 189 14.05 6.23 -4.22
CA ASP A 189 14.44 7.15 -5.27
C ASP A 189 13.84 6.76 -6.63
N ALA A 190 13.54 7.75 -7.47
CA ALA A 190 12.98 7.53 -8.80
C ALA A 190 13.88 6.66 -9.71
N SER A 191 15.19 6.61 -9.45
CA SER A 191 16.14 5.73 -10.17
C SER A 191 16.16 4.28 -9.68
N GLU A 192 15.58 4.02 -8.51
CA GLU A 192 15.55 2.71 -7.87
C GLU A 192 14.28 1.93 -8.16
N ILE A 193 13.22 2.65 -8.49
CA ILE A 193 11.96 2.06 -8.94
C ILE A 193 12.04 1.75 -10.43
N LYS A 194 11.79 0.50 -10.78
CA LYS A 194 11.79 0.00 -12.16
C LYS A 194 10.50 -0.74 -12.45
N SER A 195 9.93 -0.53 -13.62
CA SER A 195 8.87 -1.39 -14.13
C SER A 195 9.38 -2.82 -14.36
N LEU A 196 8.50 -3.81 -14.26
CA LEU A 196 8.82 -5.20 -14.58
C LEU A 196 9.39 -5.36 -15.99
N ALA A 197 8.86 -4.60 -16.95
CA ALA A 197 9.34 -4.58 -18.34
C ALA A 197 10.78 -4.06 -18.47
N GLN A 198 11.20 -3.04 -17.70
CA GLN A 198 12.58 -2.56 -17.70
C GLN A 198 13.57 -3.60 -17.17
N LEU A 199 13.11 -4.48 -16.27
CA LEU A 199 13.88 -5.59 -15.74
C LEU A 199 13.76 -6.86 -16.59
N GLY A 200 12.92 -6.85 -17.63
CA GLY A 200 12.61 -8.02 -18.45
C GLY A 200 11.86 -9.11 -17.70
N VAL A 201 11.16 -8.81 -16.59
CA VAL A 201 10.34 -9.78 -15.86
C VAL A 201 9.03 -10.01 -16.62
N VAL A 202 8.62 -11.27 -16.79
CA VAL A 202 7.43 -11.66 -17.56
C VAL A 202 6.40 -12.49 -16.80
N SER A 203 6.79 -13.10 -15.67
CA SER A 203 5.85 -13.83 -14.82
C SER A 203 6.36 -13.93 -13.38
N ILE A 204 5.49 -13.79 -12.39
CA ILE A 204 5.77 -14.14 -10.99
C ILE A 204 4.89 -15.33 -10.62
N ASN A 205 5.49 -16.44 -10.19
CA ASN A 205 4.77 -17.66 -9.83
C ASN A 205 4.22 -17.55 -8.40
N LEU A 206 2.94 -17.88 -8.21
CA LEU A 206 2.26 -17.81 -6.91
C LEU A 206 2.32 -19.12 -6.10
N SER A 207 2.81 -20.20 -6.71
CA SER A 207 2.96 -21.52 -6.08
C SER A 207 4.18 -21.55 -5.15
N ALA A 208 4.06 -20.87 -4.02
CA ALA A 208 5.09 -20.84 -3.00
C ALA A 208 5.22 -22.17 -2.26
N THR A 209 6.44 -22.49 -1.85
CA THR A 209 6.77 -23.65 -1.03
C THR A 209 7.39 -23.19 0.29
N ALA A 210 7.03 -23.84 1.39
CA ALA A 210 7.62 -23.53 2.69
C ALA A 210 9.12 -23.82 2.68
N LEU A 211 9.92 -22.86 3.16
CA LEU A 211 11.37 -22.95 3.23
C LEU A 211 11.85 -23.01 4.68
N GLY A 212 11.48 -22.02 5.51
CA GLY A 212 11.79 -21.98 6.95
C GLY A 212 13.29 -21.94 7.27
N VAL A 213 14.06 -21.11 6.55
CA VAL A 213 15.52 -21.00 6.68
C VAL A 213 15.91 -19.63 7.21
N MET A 214 16.91 -19.58 8.10
CA MET A 214 17.50 -18.33 8.57
C MET A 214 18.77 -18.01 7.77
N THR A 215 18.91 -16.79 7.26
CA THR A 215 20.17 -16.33 6.65
C THR A 215 21.24 -16.10 7.72
N PRO A 216 22.54 -16.05 7.36
CA PRO A 216 23.60 -15.68 8.32
C PRO A 216 23.43 -14.29 8.95
N GLN A 217 22.58 -13.44 8.36
CA GLN A 217 22.25 -12.08 8.81
C GLN A 217 20.96 -12.01 9.64
N ASN A 218 20.39 -13.16 10.01
CA ASN A 218 19.16 -13.29 10.79
C ASN A 218 17.87 -12.83 10.07
N ALA A 219 17.83 -12.87 8.74
CA ALA A 219 16.57 -12.79 8.01
C ALA A 219 15.95 -14.19 7.91
N HIS A 220 14.66 -14.33 8.24
CA HIS A 220 13.95 -15.61 8.19
C HIS A 220 13.16 -15.73 6.89
N LEU A 221 13.61 -16.63 6.02
CA LEU A 221 12.97 -16.93 4.74
C LEU A 221 11.87 -17.97 4.97
N VAL A 222 10.62 -17.53 4.97
CA VAL A 222 9.45 -18.33 5.31
C VAL A 222 9.08 -19.27 4.17
N SER A 223 8.97 -18.73 2.96
CA SER A 223 8.60 -19.45 1.77
C SER A 223 9.42 -18.99 0.56
N ILE A 224 9.35 -19.78 -0.51
CA ILE A 224 10.06 -19.52 -1.76
C ILE A 224 9.18 -19.89 -2.96
N SER A 225 9.23 -19.03 -3.98
CA SER A 225 8.69 -19.27 -5.31
C SER A 225 9.70 -18.82 -6.38
N THR A 226 9.27 -18.75 -7.63
CA THR A 226 10.10 -18.33 -8.75
C THR A 226 9.43 -17.23 -9.57
N PHE A 227 10.24 -16.54 -10.36
CA PHE A 227 9.78 -15.65 -11.41
C PHE A 227 10.63 -15.86 -12.67
N THR A 228 10.13 -15.40 -13.81
CA THR A 228 10.74 -15.65 -15.12
C THR A 228 11.06 -14.33 -15.80
N PHE A 229 12.23 -14.27 -16.43
CA PHE A 229 12.63 -13.20 -17.33
C PHE A 229 12.23 -13.50 -18.79
N ASP A 230 12.15 -12.48 -19.64
CA ASP A 230 11.89 -12.58 -21.08
C ASP A 230 12.92 -13.44 -21.82
N THR A 231 14.13 -13.52 -21.30
CA THR A 231 15.22 -14.41 -21.74
C THR A 231 14.93 -15.91 -21.47
N GLY A 232 13.90 -16.22 -20.69
CA GLY A 232 13.57 -17.57 -20.21
C GLY A 232 14.35 -18.00 -18.97
N ARG A 233 15.26 -17.18 -18.45
CA ARG A 233 15.92 -17.42 -17.15
C ARG A 233 14.89 -17.31 -16.04
N THR A 234 14.95 -18.22 -15.07
CA THR A 234 14.17 -18.15 -13.83
C THR A 234 15.06 -17.70 -12.67
N SER A 235 14.51 -16.94 -11.74
CA SER A 235 15.13 -16.63 -10.45
C SER A 235 14.10 -16.77 -9.32
N ARG A 236 14.43 -16.36 -8.09
CA ARG A 236 13.69 -16.70 -6.87
C ARG A 236 13.00 -15.49 -6.26
N VAL A 237 11.86 -15.76 -5.63
CA VAL A 237 11.10 -14.84 -4.79
C VAL A 237 10.95 -15.48 -3.42
N PHE A 238 11.09 -14.71 -2.35
CA PHE A 238 11.04 -15.18 -0.98
C PHE A 238 10.10 -14.33 -0.14
N GLU A 239 9.35 -14.93 0.78
CA GLU A 239 8.80 -14.19 1.92
C GLU A 239 9.90 -14.06 2.97
N ALA A 240 10.41 -12.85 3.16
CA ALA A 240 11.56 -12.60 4.02
C ALA A 240 11.18 -11.75 5.22
N LEU A 241 11.24 -12.35 6.41
CA LEU A 241 11.08 -11.65 7.68
C LEU A 241 12.42 -11.05 8.12
N PHE A 242 12.50 -9.73 8.13
CA PHE A 242 13.65 -9.00 8.65
C PHE A 242 13.51 -8.72 10.14
N THR A 243 14.63 -8.70 10.86
CA THR A 243 14.63 -8.28 12.26
C THR A 243 14.52 -6.76 12.34
N ALA A 244 13.49 -6.25 13.01
CA ALA A 244 13.28 -4.83 13.28
C ALA A 244 13.52 -4.48 14.75
N ASN A 245 13.76 -3.20 15.03
CA ASN A 245 13.89 -2.66 16.37
C ASN A 245 12.78 -1.65 16.66
N ASP A 246 11.72 -2.12 17.30
CA ASP A 246 10.52 -1.36 17.68
C ASP A 246 10.79 -0.24 18.71
N THR A 247 12.04 -0.10 19.16
CA THR A 247 12.45 0.98 20.08
C THR A 247 13.34 2.03 19.42
N ASP A 248 13.95 1.72 18.28
CA ASP A 248 14.77 2.63 17.49
C ASP A 248 14.00 3.00 16.22
N THR A 249 13.12 3.99 16.36
CA THR A 249 12.14 4.38 15.35
C THR A 249 12.30 5.84 14.92
N LYS A 250 11.76 6.17 13.74
CA LYS A 250 11.62 7.54 13.24
C LYS A 250 10.19 7.75 12.77
N PHE A 251 9.54 8.84 13.19
CA PHE A 251 8.21 9.15 12.66
C PHE A 251 8.27 9.40 11.15
N ALA A 252 7.45 8.68 10.40
CA ALA A 252 7.36 8.67 8.94
C ALA A 252 6.08 9.36 8.40
N GLY A 253 5.24 9.91 9.28
CA GLY A 253 4.07 10.72 8.89
C GLY A 253 4.41 12.15 8.47
N GLU A 254 3.38 12.98 8.22
CA GLU A 254 3.54 14.40 7.88
C GLU A 254 4.29 15.14 9.00
N ALA A 255 5.50 15.61 8.70
CA ALA A 255 6.39 16.28 9.65
C ALA A 255 6.42 17.81 9.48
N ASP A 256 5.43 18.37 8.79
CA ASP A 256 5.34 19.81 8.60
C ASP A 256 5.03 20.48 9.94
N PHE A 257 5.99 21.23 10.47
CA PHE A 257 5.76 22.11 11.61
C PHE A 257 4.80 23.22 11.17
N ALA A 258 3.68 23.40 11.87
CA ALA A 258 2.86 24.57 11.63
C ALA A 258 3.71 25.84 11.79
N PRO A 259 3.51 26.88 10.95
CA PRO A 259 4.34 28.08 10.94
C PRO A 259 4.47 28.80 12.30
N TRP A 260 3.55 28.57 13.23
CA TRP A 260 3.57 29.13 14.58
C TRP A 260 4.54 28.41 15.55
N GLN A 261 5.03 27.22 15.20
CA GLN A 261 5.99 26.44 16.00
C GLN A 261 7.46 26.74 15.66
N SER A 262 7.75 27.56 14.64
CA SER A 262 9.12 27.75 14.12
C SER A 262 10.14 28.33 15.13
N ASN A 263 9.67 28.85 16.27
CA ASN A 263 10.50 29.43 17.34
C ASN A 263 10.52 28.60 18.64
N SER A 264 9.90 27.41 18.66
CA SER A 264 9.85 26.56 19.85
C SER A 264 11.17 25.83 20.08
N THR A 265 11.85 26.09 21.20
CA THR A 265 13.15 25.47 21.55
C THR A 265 13.03 24.17 22.36
N LEU A 266 11.80 23.77 22.73
CA LEU A 266 11.53 22.54 23.47
C LEU A 266 10.91 21.51 22.54
N ASN A 267 11.74 20.60 22.03
CA ASN A 267 11.27 19.39 21.37
C ASN A 267 11.79 18.17 22.15
N ALA A 268 10.87 17.37 22.71
CA ALA A 268 11.22 16.06 23.24
C ALA A 268 11.09 15.06 22.10
N LYS A 269 12.19 14.38 21.77
CA LYS A 269 12.16 13.33 20.75
C LYS A 269 11.25 12.20 21.21
N GLY A 270 10.42 11.74 20.29
CA GLY A 270 9.66 10.52 20.38
C GLY A 270 10.55 9.29 20.54
N PHE A 271 9.97 8.18 21.00
CA PHE A 271 10.66 6.90 21.14
C PHE A 271 9.66 5.76 20.98
N GLY A 272 10.02 4.72 20.23
CA GLY A 272 9.08 3.67 19.83
C GLY A 272 7.91 4.28 19.04
N SER A 273 6.69 4.04 19.49
CA SER A 273 5.46 4.56 18.87
C SER A 273 4.99 5.93 19.39
N ILE A 274 5.85 6.68 20.09
CA ILE A 274 5.52 8.03 20.56
C ILE A 274 6.14 9.04 19.60
N THR A 275 5.33 9.96 19.07
CA THR A 275 5.81 11.06 18.20
C THR A 275 6.60 12.12 18.98
N ASP A 276 7.40 12.90 18.27
CA ASP A 276 8.04 14.09 18.85
C ASP A 276 6.97 15.04 19.42
N LEU A 277 7.30 15.70 20.54
CA LEU A 277 6.39 16.64 21.19
C LEU A 277 5.87 17.73 20.23
N ALA A 278 6.73 18.20 19.32
CA ALA A 278 6.34 19.20 18.34
C ALA A 278 5.25 18.71 17.36
N ILE A 279 5.34 17.45 16.93
CA ILE A 279 4.34 16.80 16.05
C ILE A 279 3.03 16.60 16.81
N ALA A 280 3.09 16.06 18.02
CA ALA A 280 1.90 15.87 18.86
C ALA A 280 1.16 17.19 19.14
N VAL A 281 1.90 18.30 19.28
CA VAL A 281 1.33 19.65 19.49
C VAL A 281 0.83 20.28 18.20
N ASN A 282 1.36 19.89 17.04
CA ASN A 282 0.88 20.34 15.73
C ASN A 282 -0.49 19.75 15.40
N ASP A 283 -0.67 18.47 15.72
CA ASP A 283 -1.88 17.72 15.37
C ASP A 283 -3.02 17.90 16.39
N ASP A 284 -2.79 18.68 17.46
CA ASP A 284 -3.81 19.05 18.46
C ASP A 284 -4.59 20.30 18.03
N PHE A 285 -5.71 20.08 17.32
CA PHE A 285 -6.67 21.13 16.93
C PHE A 285 -7.23 21.98 18.09
N SER A 286 -7.12 21.52 19.34
CA SER A 286 -7.58 22.31 20.50
C SER A 286 -6.65 23.48 20.84
N MET A 287 -5.40 23.46 20.35
CA MET A 287 -4.42 24.50 20.59
C MET A 287 -4.46 25.66 19.58
N GLU A 288 -5.03 25.49 18.38
CA GLU A 288 -5.21 26.58 17.40
C GLU A 288 -6.13 27.71 17.90
N CYS A 289 -6.99 27.44 18.88
CA CYS A 289 -7.90 28.44 19.46
C CYS A 289 -7.28 29.28 20.58
N ALA A 290 -6.00 29.07 20.94
CA ALA A 290 -5.35 29.73 22.08
C ALA A 290 -4.38 30.87 21.71
N ALA A 291 -4.27 31.24 20.42
CA ALA A 291 -3.42 32.33 19.93
C ALA A 291 -4.18 33.66 19.73
#